data_AF-A0AA88WVR8-F1
#
_entry.id   AF-A0AA88WVR8-F1
#
_cell.length_a   1.000
_cell.length_b   1.000
_cell.length_c   1.000
_cell.angle_alpha   90.00
_cell.angle_beta   90.00
_cell.angle_gamma   90.00
#
_symmetry.space_group_name_H-M   'P 1'
#
loop_
_entity.id
_entity.type
_entity.pdbx_description
1 polymer ?
#
loop_
_entity_poly.entity_id
_entity_poly.type
_entity_poly.pdbx_seq_one_letter_code
_entity_poly.pdbx_strand_id
1 'polypeptide(L)'
;MATSETIPKSGPVHPSGGTVYATPYVAPAHGSVGLGERPEKFNGKDFKRWQHKMLFYLTTLNLARFLQEDAPDLGENPDRQTVAAVDAWKHSDFLCKNYILNGLDNALYNVYSPMVNAKALWESLERKYKTEDAGSKKFVVGKFLDFKMVDSKTVISQVQEFQLILHNIHAEGMVLGESFQVAALIEKLPPTWKDFKNYLKHKRKEMKLEDLIVRLRIEEDNRQSEKKAGNYHQEAKANVVEQVSSQFSIHVGDCWHWGFKPIVEKLEKQL
;
A
#
# COMPACT_ATOMS: atom_id res chain seq x y z
N MET A 1 29.40 91.09 -29.54
CA MET A 1 28.95 91.74 -28.30
C MET A 1 28.43 90.66 -27.38
N ALA A 2 29.06 90.50 -26.23
CA ALA A 2 28.69 89.56 -25.18
C ALA A 2 27.66 90.18 -24.23
N THR A 3 26.72 89.39 -23.72
CA THR A 3 26.01 89.57 -22.43
C THR A 3 25.38 88.20 -22.10
N SER A 4 25.94 87.43 -21.18
CA SER A 4 25.76 87.46 -19.71
C SER A 4 24.54 86.68 -19.22
N GLU A 5 24.84 85.71 -18.36
CA GLU A 5 23.99 84.79 -17.60
C GLU A 5 22.94 85.49 -16.73
N THR A 6 21.88 84.77 -16.32
CA THR A 6 21.47 84.62 -14.91
C THR A 6 20.47 83.44 -14.77
N ILE A 7 20.73 82.52 -13.83
CA ILE A 7 19.84 81.43 -13.38
C ILE A 7 18.91 81.93 -12.26
N PRO A 8 17.70 81.38 -12.08
CA PRO A 8 17.39 80.94 -10.71
C PRO A 8 16.63 79.59 -10.58
N LYS A 9 17.18 78.78 -9.67
CA LYS A 9 16.58 77.97 -8.59
C LYS A 9 15.47 76.95 -8.91
N SER A 10 15.88 75.69 -8.74
CA SER A 10 15.07 74.48 -8.55
C SER A 10 14.27 74.50 -7.23
N GLY A 11 12.96 74.26 -7.31
CA GLY A 11 12.13 73.82 -6.18
C GLY A 11 12.07 72.27 -6.09
N PRO A 12 11.69 71.70 -4.94
CA PRO A 12 11.69 70.25 -4.75
C PRO A 12 10.42 69.63 -5.36
N VAL A 13 10.60 68.69 -6.30
CA VAL A 13 9.51 67.88 -6.86
C VAL A 13 9.50 66.54 -6.13
N HIS A 14 8.43 66.29 -5.37
CA HIS A 14 8.12 64.99 -4.78
C HIS A 14 7.86 63.95 -5.89
N PRO A 15 8.43 62.74 -5.82
CA PRO A 15 7.97 61.63 -6.65
C PRO A 15 6.83 60.89 -5.96
N SER A 16 5.67 60.92 -6.61
CA SER A 16 4.48 60.12 -6.31
C SER A 16 4.79 58.62 -6.33
N GLY A 17 4.29 57.90 -5.32
CA GLY A 17 4.48 56.48 -5.15
C GLY A 17 3.86 55.65 -6.27
N GLY A 18 4.67 54.74 -6.82
CA GLY A 18 4.23 53.59 -7.60
C GLY A 18 4.56 52.32 -6.83
N THR A 19 3.54 51.65 -6.31
CA THR A 19 3.63 50.35 -5.65
C THR A 19 4.09 49.30 -6.67
N VAL A 20 5.32 48.81 -6.54
CA VAL A 20 5.79 47.62 -7.28
C VAL A 20 5.19 46.39 -6.63
N TYR A 21 4.18 45.79 -7.27
CA TYR A 21 3.73 44.45 -6.90
C TYR A 21 4.81 43.45 -7.32
N ALA A 22 5.68 43.09 -6.38
CA ALA A 22 6.58 41.96 -6.56
C ALA A 22 5.76 40.66 -6.53
N THR A 23 5.55 40.06 -7.70
CA THR A 23 5.09 38.67 -7.78
C THR A 23 6.21 37.77 -7.26
N PRO A 24 5.95 36.88 -6.27
CA PRO A 24 6.97 35.93 -5.86
C PRO A 24 7.13 34.91 -6.97
N TYR A 25 8.26 34.97 -7.68
CA TYR A 25 8.71 33.89 -8.54
C TYR A 25 9.01 32.69 -7.64
N VAL A 26 8.05 31.76 -7.57
CA VAL A 26 8.28 30.44 -6.99
C VAL A 26 9.18 29.70 -7.97
N ALA A 27 10.48 29.69 -7.67
CA ALA A 27 11.41 28.78 -8.32
C ALA A 27 10.84 27.35 -8.17
N PRO A 28 10.83 26.52 -9.23
CA PRO A 28 10.50 25.13 -9.05
C PRO A 28 11.53 24.58 -8.07
N ALA A 29 11.06 24.16 -6.89
CA ALA A 29 11.86 23.34 -6.04
C ALA A 29 12.24 22.12 -6.88
N HIS A 30 13.51 22.05 -7.30
CA HIS A 30 14.13 20.78 -7.64
C HIS A 30 14.21 19.99 -6.34
N GLY A 31 13.04 19.55 -5.87
CA GLY A 31 12.95 18.38 -5.04
C GLY A 31 13.61 17.27 -5.85
N SER A 32 14.58 16.62 -5.24
CA SER A 32 14.96 15.27 -5.62
C SER A 32 13.72 14.40 -5.47
N VAL A 33 12.84 14.45 -6.49
CA VAL A 33 11.83 13.44 -6.71
C VAL A 33 12.66 12.21 -7.04
N GLY A 34 12.69 11.24 -6.13
CA GLY A 34 13.44 10.00 -6.31
C GLY A 34 13.21 9.47 -7.72
N LEU A 35 14.21 9.64 -8.58
CA LEU A 35 14.23 9.07 -9.93
C LEU A 35 13.99 7.58 -9.74
N GLY A 36 12.93 7.05 -10.38
CA GLY A 36 12.33 5.75 -10.12
C GLY A 36 13.34 4.71 -9.64
N GLU A 37 13.18 4.27 -8.38
CA GLU A 37 14.05 3.25 -7.80
C GLU A 37 14.14 2.06 -8.75
N ARG A 38 15.37 1.69 -9.10
CA ARG A 38 15.64 0.53 -9.95
C ARG A 38 14.93 -0.68 -9.35
N PRO A 39 14.14 -1.43 -10.13
CA PRO A 39 13.45 -2.61 -9.62
C PRO A 39 14.43 -3.63 -9.01
N GLU A 40 13.97 -4.33 -7.98
CA GLU A 40 14.67 -5.52 -7.47
C GLU A 40 14.93 -6.51 -8.61
N LYS A 41 16.03 -7.27 -8.48
CA LYS A 41 16.39 -8.28 -9.47
C LYS A 41 15.35 -9.38 -9.53
N PHE A 42 14.94 -9.74 -10.74
CA PHE A 42 14.08 -10.88 -11.00
C PHE A 42 14.84 -12.18 -10.78
N ASN A 43 14.25 -13.06 -9.98
CA ASN A 43 14.78 -14.38 -9.64
C ASN A 43 13.89 -15.53 -10.14
N GLY A 44 12.98 -15.26 -11.08
CA GLY A 44 12.03 -16.24 -11.60
C GLY A 44 10.67 -16.28 -10.91
N LYS A 45 10.44 -15.51 -9.83
CA LYS A 45 9.16 -15.49 -9.09
C LYS A 45 8.42 -14.15 -9.25
N ASP A 46 7.10 -14.19 -9.11
CA ASP A 46 6.22 -13.01 -9.15
C ASP A 46 6.42 -12.15 -10.41
N PHE A 47 6.57 -12.80 -11.58
CA PHE A 47 6.94 -12.14 -12.83
C PHE A 47 6.06 -10.94 -13.17
N LYS A 48 4.72 -11.04 -13.01
CA LYS A 48 3.81 -9.90 -13.24
C LYS A 48 4.20 -8.65 -12.46
N ARG A 49 4.58 -8.80 -11.19
CA ARG A 49 4.98 -7.68 -10.32
C ARG A 49 6.30 -7.08 -10.78
N TRP A 50 7.31 -7.94 -11.03
CA TRP A 50 8.60 -7.48 -11.53
C TRP A 50 8.46 -6.80 -12.90
N GLN A 51 7.70 -7.41 -13.81
CA GLN A 51 7.43 -6.92 -15.15
C GLN A 51 6.80 -5.52 -15.10
N HIS A 52 5.79 -5.31 -14.26
CA HIS A 52 5.17 -4.01 -14.08
C HIS A 52 6.16 -2.96 -13.57
N LYS A 53 6.97 -3.31 -12.54
CA LYS A 53 8.00 -2.40 -12.02
C LYS A 53 9.06 -2.06 -13.08
N MET A 54 9.51 -3.05 -13.85
CA MET A 54 10.47 -2.87 -14.93
C MET A 54 9.91 -2.01 -16.06
N LEU A 55 8.67 -2.26 -16.47
CA LEU A 55 8.00 -1.44 -17.49
C LEU A 55 7.87 0.01 -17.04
N PHE A 56 7.47 0.25 -15.79
CA PHE A 56 7.41 1.59 -15.22
C PHE A 56 8.80 2.26 -15.22
N TYR A 57 9.83 1.54 -14.76
CA TYR A 57 11.21 2.04 -14.77
C TYR A 57 11.67 2.44 -16.18
N LEU A 58 11.50 1.57 -17.18
CA LEU A 58 11.82 1.86 -18.58
C LEU A 58 11.01 3.03 -19.15
N THR A 59 9.77 3.21 -18.69
CA THR A 59 8.93 4.36 -19.07
C THR A 59 9.52 5.66 -18.55
N THR A 60 9.98 5.70 -17.29
CA THR A 60 10.65 6.90 -16.75
C THR A 60 11.95 7.26 -17.48
N LEU A 61 12.56 6.28 -18.16
CA LEU A 61 13.75 6.44 -18.99
C LEU A 61 13.43 6.73 -20.47
N ASN A 62 12.16 6.80 -20.87
CA ASN A 62 11.71 6.90 -22.26
C ASN A 62 12.17 5.74 -23.17
N LEU A 63 12.31 4.53 -22.60
CA LEU A 63 12.78 3.33 -23.31
C LEU A 63 11.69 2.27 -23.54
N ALA A 64 10.49 2.46 -22.99
CA ALA A 64 9.42 1.45 -23.06
C ALA A 64 9.00 1.07 -24.49
N ARG A 65 9.11 1.99 -25.46
CA ARG A 65 8.72 1.74 -26.86
C ARG A 65 9.57 0.65 -27.55
N PHE A 66 10.83 0.50 -27.16
CA PHE A 66 11.75 -0.50 -27.72
C PHE A 66 11.41 -1.94 -27.31
N LEU A 67 10.44 -2.12 -26.40
CA LEU A 67 9.90 -3.44 -26.07
C LEU A 67 8.94 -3.97 -27.15
N GLN A 68 8.49 -3.12 -28.08
CA GLN A 68 7.45 -3.45 -29.07
C GLN A 68 7.84 -3.06 -30.49
N GLU A 69 8.58 -1.94 -30.66
CA GLU A 69 9.04 -1.46 -31.95
C GLU A 69 10.12 -2.36 -32.55
N ASP A 70 10.04 -2.58 -33.86
CA ASP A 70 11.12 -3.17 -34.64
C ASP A 70 12.13 -2.10 -35.07
N ALA A 71 13.34 -2.55 -35.42
CA ALA A 71 14.37 -1.65 -35.92
C ALA A 71 13.86 -0.93 -37.19
N PRO A 72 14.13 0.38 -37.35
CA PRO A 72 13.77 1.10 -38.56
C PRO A 72 14.50 0.52 -39.77
N ASP A 73 13.81 0.45 -40.91
CA ASP A 73 14.42 0.07 -42.18
C ASP A 73 15.32 1.20 -42.71
N LEU A 74 16.52 0.84 -43.17
CA LEU A 74 17.46 1.78 -43.78
C LEU A 74 17.08 2.11 -45.23
N GLY A 75 16.27 1.27 -45.89
CA GLY A 75 15.96 1.42 -47.32
C GLY A 75 17.19 1.22 -48.22
N GLU A 76 17.00 1.32 -49.54
CA GLU A 76 18.05 1.02 -50.52
C GLU A 76 19.11 2.12 -50.66
N ASN A 77 18.76 3.38 -50.35
CA ASN A 77 19.66 4.54 -50.44
C ASN A 77 19.45 5.48 -49.24
N PRO A 78 19.93 5.10 -48.04
CA PRO A 78 19.76 5.93 -46.85
C PRO A 78 20.56 7.22 -46.98
N ASP A 79 19.91 8.35 -46.70
CA ASP A 79 20.61 9.60 -46.47
C ASP A 79 21.33 9.59 -45.10
N ARG A 80 22.19 10.59 -44.86
CA ARG A 80 22.94 10.69 -43.60
C ARG A 80 22.02 10.79 -42.37
N GLN A 81 20.83 11.39 -42.54
CA GLN A 81 19.88 11.57 -41.44
C GLN A 81 19.23 10.24 -41.05
N THR A 82 18.91 9.41 -42.04
CA THR A 82 18.34 8.07 -41.88
C THR A 82 19.33 7.14 -41.18
N VAL A 83 20.60 7.16 -41.59
CA VAL A 83 21.66 6.40 -40.91
C VAL A 83 21.80 6.84 -39.45
N ALA A 84 21.87 8.15 -39.19
CA ALA A 84 22.00 8.68 -37.83
C ALA A 84 20.79 8.31 -36.95
N ALA A 85 19.58 8.33 -37.49
CA ALA A 85 18.37 7.93 -36.79
C ALA A 85 18.39 6.43 -36.42
N VAL A 86 18.84 5.57 -37.33
CA VAL A 86 18.99 4.13 -37.09
C VAL A 86 20.06 3.84 -36.04
N ASP A 87 21.19 4.53 -36.07
CA ASP A 87 22.24 4.36 -35.06
C ASP A 87 21.79 4.86 -33.67
N ALA A 88 21.06 5.98 -33.61
CA ALA A 88 20.43 6.46 -32.38
C ALA A 88 19.38 5.47 -31.84
N TRP A 89 18.62 4.83 -32.73
CA TRP A 89 17.68 3.76 -32.38
C TRP A 89 18.42 2.56 -31.80
N LYS A 90 19.47 2.06 -32.47
CA LYS A 90 20.28 0.93 -32.01
C LYS A 90 20.92 1.18 -30.65
N HIS A 91 21.40 2.40 -30.42
CA HIS A 91 21.95 2.79 -29.13
C HIS A 91 20.88 2.73 -28.03
N SER A 92 19.67 3.22 -28.31
CA SER A 92 18.56 3.21 -27.35
C SER A 92 18.02 1.80 -27.09
N ASP A 93 17.94 0.94 -28.12
CA ASP A 93 17.61 -0.48 -27.98
C ASP A 93 18.67 -1.21 -27.13
N PHE A 94 19.96 -0.94 -27.38
CA PHE A 94 21.05 -1.48 -26.57
C PHE A 94 20.91 -1.09 -25.10
N LEU A 95 20.62 0.18 -24.80
CA LEU A 95 20.39 0.63 -23.43
C LEU A 95 19.17 -0.08 -22.81
N CYS A 96 18.05 -0.11 -23.52
CA CYS A 96 16.82 -0.76 -23.05
C CYS A 96 17.06 -2.24 -22.70
N LYS A 97 17.67 -2.99 -23.63
CA LYS A 97 18.08 -4.39 -23.41
C LYS A 97 18.95 -4.53 -22.16
N ASN A 98 19.96 -3.66 -22.00
CA ASN A 98 20.87 -3.73 -20.85
C ASN A 98 20.18 -3.39 -19.53
N TYR A 99 19.21 -2.47 -19.50
CA TYR A 99 18.43 -2.20 -18.29
C TYR A 99 17.60 -3.43 -17.89
N ILE A 100 16.96 -4.10 -18.84
CA ILE A 100 16.20 -5.34 -18.59
C ILE A 100 17.14 -6.42 -18.05
N LEU A 101 18.27 -6.67 -18.72
CA LEU A 101 19.25 -7.67 -18.30
C LEU A 101 19.77 -7.38 -16.89
N ASN A 102 20.08 -6.12 -16.58
CA ASN A 102 20.50 -5.68 -15.26
C ASN A 102 19.41 -5.85 -14.19
N GLY A 103 18.15 -5.92 -14.60
CA GLY A 103 17.03 -6.27 -13.74
C GLY A 103 16.89 -7.77 -13.49
N LEU A 104 17.73 -8.63 -14.07
CA LEU A 104 17.74 -10.08 -13.84
C LEU A 104 18.81 -10.46 -12.80
N ASP A 105 18.60 -11.58 -12.12
CA ASP A 105 19.68 -12.24 -11.39
C ASP A 105 20.76 -12.79 -12.34
N ASN A 106 21.90 -13.23 -11.80
CA ASN A 106 23.05 -13.63 -12.61
C ASN A 106 22.76 -14.88 -13.46
N ALA A 107 21.96 -15.83 -12.95
CA ALA A 107 21.65 -17.05 -13.68
C ALA A 107 20.77 -16.75 -14.89
N LEU A 108 19.74 -15.93 -14.70
CA LEU A 108 18.85 -15.47 -15.76
C LEU A 108 19.57 -14.54 -16.73
N TYR A 109 20.42 -13.64 -16.24
CA TYR A 109 21.25 -12.79 -17.10
C TYR A 109 22.01 -13.63 -18.12
N ASN A 110 22.70 -14.68 -17.68
CA ASN A 110 23.50 -15.52 -18.58
C ASN A 110 22.65 -16.20 -19.66
N VAL A 111 21.46 -16.70 -19.29
CA VAL A 111 20.52 -17.34 -20.23
C VAL A 111 20.00 -16.34 -21.28
N TYR A 112 19.73 -15.10 -20.87
CA TYR A 112 19.05 -14.12 -21.69
C TYR A 112 19.96 -13.09 -22.37
N SER A 113 21.23 -12.99 -21.96
CA SER A 113 22.22 -12.09 -22.56
C SER A 113 22.40 -12.24 -24.08
N PRO A 114 22.28 -13.46 -24.68
CA PRO A 114 22.42 -13.64 -26.13
C PRO A 114 21.25 -13.07 -26.96
N MET A 115 20.15 -12.63 -26.34
CA MET A 115 18.99 -12.09 -27.06
C MET A 115 19.39 -10.89 -27.93
N VAL A 116 18.88 -10.82 -29.17
CA VAL A 116 19.38 -9.87 -30.17
C VAL A 116 19.09 -8.41 -29.80
N ASN A 117 17.85 -8.12 -29.38
CA ASN A 117 17.36 -6.77 -29.07
C ASN A 117 16.45 -6.79 -27.83
N ALA A 118 16.02 -5.60 -27.37
CA ALA A 118 15.19 -5.46 -26.18
C ALA A 118 13.83 -6.16 -26.32
N LYS A 119 13.20 -6.03 -27.50
CA LYS A 119 11.92 -6.68 -27.83
C LYS A 119 11.99 -8.21 -27.72
N ALA A 120 12.94 -8.86 -28.39
CA ALA A 120 13.11 -10.31 -28.35
C ALA A 120 13.38 -10.83 -26.93
N LEU A 121 14.17 -10.08 -26.15
CA LEU A 121 14.39 -10.36 -24.73
C LEU A 121 13.07 -10.30 -23.94
N TRP A 122 12.32 -9.21 -24.08
CA TRP A 122 11.07 -8.99 -23.38
C TRP A 122 10.02 -10.05 -23.72
N GLU A 123 9.82 -10.34 -25.01
CA GLU A 123 8.90 -11.38 -25.49
C GLU A 123 9.31 -12.77 -25.00
N SER A 124 10.60 -13.06 -24.93
CA SER A 124 11.07 -14.35 -24.41
C SER A 124 10.84 -14.50 -22.90
N LEU A 125 10.92 -13.41 -22.13
CA LEU A 125 10.57 -13.41 -20.72
C LEU A 125 9.06 -13.59 -20.54
N GLU A 126 8.25 -12.85 -21.30
CA GLU A 126 6.79 -13.00 -21.28
C GLU A 126 6.37 -14.44 -21.61
N ARG A 127 6.88 -15.01 -22.70
CA ARG A 127 6.51 -16.36 -23.12
C ARG A 127 6.76 -17.42 -22.05
N LYS A 128 7.90 -17.31 -21.35
CA LYS A 128 8.30 -18.27 -20.31
C LYS A 128 7.50 -18.09 -19.01
N TYR A 129 7.42 -16.86 -18.51
CA TYR A 129 6.95 -16.61 -17.15
C TYR A 129 5.48 -16.18 -17.04
N LYS A 130 4.85 -15.75 -18.15
CA LYS A 130 3.42 -15.41 -18.18
C LYS A 130 2.53 -16.65 -18.16
N THR A 131 3.03 -17.79 -18.64
CA THR A 131 2.31 -19.08 -18.67
C THR A 131 2.55 -19.92 -17.42
N GLU A 132 3.73 -19.87 -16.80
CA GLU A 132 4.00 -20.50 -15.49
C GLU A 132 3.09 -19.95 -14.38
N ASP A 133 2.69 -18.67 -14.47
CA ASP A 133 1.74 -18.04 -13.54
C ASP A 133 0.28 -18.53 -13.74
N ALA A 134 -0.03 -19.32 -14.78
CA ALA A 134 -1.34 -19.95 -14.91
C ALA A 134 -1.59 -21.03 -13.83
N GLY A 135 -0.54 -21.52 -13.16
CA GLY A 135 -0.64 -22.35 -11.95
C GLY A 135 -1.05 -21.58 -10.69
N SER A 136 -0.96 -20.25 -10.71
CA SER A 136 -1.17 -19.38 -9.54
C SER A 136 -2.63 -19.35 -9.09
N LYS A 137 -3.59 -19.55 -9.99
CA LYS A 137 -5.03 -19.63 -9.63
C LYS A 137 -5.29 -20.74 -8.61
N LYS A 138 -4.78 -21.95 -8.88
CA LYS A 138 -4.95 -23.10 -7.97
C LYS A 138 -4.25 -22.86 -6.64
N PHE A 139 -3.09 -22.21 -6.66
CA PHE A 139 -2.32 -21.92 -5.45
C PHE A 139 -2.99 -20.88 -4.56
N VAL A 140 -3.53 -19.80 -5.14
CA VAL A 140 -4.24 -18.76 -4.39
C VAL A 140 -5.56 -19.28 -3.81
N VAL A 141 -6.30 -20.11 -4.56
CA VAL A 141 -7.51 -20.78 -4.03
C VAL A 141 -7.14 -21.74 -2.89
N GLY A 142 -6.07 -22.54 -3.05
CA GLY A 142 -5.56 -23.40 -1.98
C GLY A 142 -5.22 -22.61 -0.72
N LYS A 143 -4.46 -21.51 -0.84
CA LYS A 143 -4.16 -20.60 0.28
C LYS A 143 -5.41 -20.10 0.98
N PHE A 144 -6.44 -19.71 0.25
CA PHE A 144 -7.71 -19.26 0.84
C PHE A 144 -8.42 -20.36 1.62
N LEU A 145 -8.49 -21.57 1.06
CA LEU A 145 -9.13 -22.71 1.70
C LEU A 145 -8.36 -23.14 2.96
N ASP A 146 -7.03 -23.18 2.89
CA ASP A 146 -6.15 -23.63 3.95
C ASP A 146 -5.90 -22.59 5.06
N PHE A 147 -6.07 -21.29 4.75
CA PHE A 147 -5.91 -20.22 5.73
C PHE A 147 -6.80 -20.49 6.95
N LYS A 148 -6.29 -20.31 8.16
CA LYS A 148 -7.03 -20.41 9.42
C LYS A 148 -6.39 -19.44 10.41
N MET A 149 -7.21 -18.71 11.17
CA MET A 149 -6.65 -17.88 12.22
C MET A 149 -6.26 -18.73 13.42
N VAL A 150 -5.18 -18.31 14.08
CA VAL A 150 -4.64 -18.92 15.29
C VAL A 150 -4.69 -17.93 16.44
N ASP A 151 -4.82 -18.44 17.67
CA ASP A 151 -4.92 -17.62 18.88
C ASP A 151 -3.60 -16.92 19.27
N SER A 152 -2.47 -17.33 18.69
CA SER A 152 -1.14 -16.78 18.97
C SER A 152 -0.85 -15.44 18.29
N LYS A 153 -1.71 -15.01 17.36
CA LYS A 153 -1.61 -13.74 16.64
C LYS A 153 -2.86 -12.90 16.90
N THR A 154 -2.75 -11.58 16.72
CA THR A 154 -3.93 -10.71 16.75
C THR A 154 -4.87 -11.04 15.59
N VAL A 155 -6.17 -10.90 15.82
CA VAL A 155 -7.19 -11.05 14.78
C VAL A 155 -7.00 -9.98 13.72
N ILE A 156 -6.68 -8.75 14.09
CA ILE A 156 -6.50 -7.67 13.11
C ILE A 156 -5.32 -7.91 12.16
N SER A 157 -4.19 -8.43 12.63
CA SER A 157 -3.08 -8.81 11.75
C SER A 157 -3.51 -9.92 10.78
N GLN A 158 -4.24 -10.92 11.26
CA GLN A 158 -4.69 -12.04 10.43
C GLN A 158 -5.82 -11.66 9.46
N VAL A 159 -6.66 -10.67 9.79
CA VAL A 159 -7.62 -10.06 8.88
C VAL A 159 -6.90 -9.43 7.69
N GLN A 160 -5.77 -8.75 7.91
CA GLN A 160 -4.97 -8.17 6.83
C GLN A 160 -4.35 -9.25 5.94
N GLU A 161 -3.85 -10.34 6.53
CA GLU A 161 -3.38 -11.52 5.78
C GLU A 161 -4.51 -12.11 4.91
N PHE A 162 -5.73 -12.22 5.46
CA PHE A 162 -6.90 -12.69 4.73
C PHE A 162 -7.31 -11.75 3.58
N GLN A 163 -7.32 -10.43 3.80
CA GLN A 163 -7.61 -9.44 2.76
C GLN A 163 -6.59 -9.50 1.61
N LEU A 164 -5.31 -9.77 1.92
CA LEU A 164 -4.30 -9.98 0.88
C LEU A 164 -4.60 -11.22 0.03
N ILE A 165 -5.10 -12.31 0.64
CA ILE A 165 -5.53 -13.49 -0.11
C ILE A 165 -6.71 -13.16 -1.03
N LEU A 166 -7.74 -12.45 -0.52
CA LEU A 166 -8.87 -12.00 -1.33
C LEU A 166 -8.43 -11.13 -2.51
N HIS A 167 -7.50 -10.20 -2.28
CA HIS A 167 -6.94 -9.37 -3.33
C HIS A 167 -6.23 -10.19 -4.41
N ASN A 168 -5.45 -11.20 -4.02
CA ASN A 168 -4.78 -12.09 -4.96
C ASN A 168 -5.79 -12.92 -5.78
N ILE A 169 -6.91 -13.35 -5.19
CA ILE A 169 -8.00 -14.03 -5.92
C ILE A 169 -8.57 -13.10 -7.00
N HIS A 170 -8.84 -11.85 -6.62
CA HIS A 170 -9.34 -10.83 -7.55
C HIS A 170 -8.34 -10.52 -8.68
N ALA A 171 -7.05 -10.40 -8.36
CA ALA A 171 -5.98 -10.16 -9.33
C ALA A 171 -5.85 -11.31 -10.36
N GLU A 172 -6.23 -12.53 -9.98
CA GLU A 172 -6.32 -13.70 -10.86
C GLU A 172 -7.62 -13.77 -11.69
N GLY A 173 -8.47 -12.74 -11.60
CA GLY A 173 -9.73 -12.61 -12.32
C GLY A 173 -10.89 -13.37 -11.71
N MET A 174 -10.77 -13.85 -10.47
CA MET A 174 -11.86 -14.50 -9.75
C MET A 174 -12.55 -13.49 -8.83
N VAL A 175 -13.87 -13.33 -8.96
CA VAL A 175 -14.65 -12.41 -8.13
C VAL A 175 -15.41 -13.21 -7.08
N LEU A 176 -15.19 -12.88 -5.80
CA LEU A 176 -15.95 -13.44 -4.68
C LEU A 176 -17.00 -12.43 -4.24
N GLY A 177 -18.25 -12.86 -4.11
CA GLY A 177 -19.33 -12.01 -3.59
C GLY A 177 -19.05 -11.55 -2.17
N GLU A 178 -19.43 -10.31 -1.83
CA GLU A 178 -19.16 -9.71 -0.51
C GLU A 178 -19.71 -10.55 0.64
N SER A 179 -20.92 -11.09 0.50
CA SER A 179 -21.53 -11.99 1.50
C SER A 179 -20.71 -13.26 1.74
N PHE A 180 -20.08 -13.82 0.70
CA PHE A 180 -19.18 -14.96 0.83
C PHE A 180 -17.88 -14.56 1.54
N GLN A 181 -17.32 -13.40 1.24
CA GLN A 181 -16.11 -12.90 1.92
C GLN A 181 -16.35 -12.71 3.42
N VAL A 182 -17.49 -12.13 3.79
CA VAL A 182 -17.94 -11.96 5.18
C VAL A 182 -18.10 -13.31 5.87
N ALA A 183 -18.86 -14.23 5.27
CA ALA A 183 -19.08 -15.57 5.83
C ALA A 183 -17.76 -16.34 6.00
N ALA A 184 -16.89 -16.27 4.99
CA ALA A 184 -15.57 -16.89 5.05
C ALA A 184 -14.74 -16.31 6.19
N LEU A 185 -14.65 -14.98 6.34
CA LEU A 185 -13.90 -14.36 7.42
C LEU A 185 -14.42 -14.81 8.81
N ILE A 186 -15.74 -14.85 9.00
CA ILE A 186 -16.37 -15.36 10.23
C ILE A 186 -15.97 -16.81 10.49
N GLU A 187 -15.95 -17.65 9.46
CA GLU A 187 -15.53 -19.04 9.61
C GLU A 187 -14.06 -19.20 10.00
N LYS A 188 -13.20 -18.27 9.56
CA LYS A 188 -11.76 -18.30 9.81
C LYS A 188 -11.36 -17.83 11.20
N LEU A 189 -12.26 -17.23 11.97
CA LEU A 189 -11.98 -16.73 13.32
C LEU A 189 -11.38 -17.82 14.22
N PRO A 190 -10.43 -17.43 15.10
CA PRO A 190 -9.66 -18.39 15.86
C PRO A 190 -10.50 -19.04 16.98
N PRO A 191 -10.08 -20.20 17.51
CA PRO A 191 -10.87 -20.96 18.49
C PRO A 191 -11.33 -20.18 19.71
N THR A 192 -10.51 -19.27 20.26
CA THR A 192 -10.92 -18.48 21.45
C THR A 192 -12.04 -17.48 21.16
N TRP A 193 -12.37 -17.23 19.88
CA TRP A 193 -13.43 -16.31 19.44
C TRP A 193 -14.75 -17.03 19.14
N LYS A 194 -14.91 -18.29 19.56
CA LYS A 194 -16.09 -19.12 19.26
C LYS A 194 -17.42 -18.46 19.59
N ASP A 195 -17.55 -17.81 20.74
CA ASP A 195 -18.82 -17.20 21.15
C ASP A 195 -19.16 -15.98 20.30
N PHE A 196 -18.17 -15.12 20.03
CA PHE A 196 -18.33 -14.00 19.11
C PHE A 196 -18.65 -14.45 17.68
N LYS A 197 -17.98 -15.52 17.21
CA LYS A 197 -18.27 -16.17 15.93
C LYS A 197 -19.72 -16.63 15.86
N ASN A 198 -20.25 -17.27 16.91
CA ASN A 198 -21.65 -17.71 16.97
C ASN A 198 -22.62 -16.51 16.97
N TYR A 199 -22.30 -15.45 17.73
CA TYR A 199 -23.07 -14.21 17.70
C TYR A 199 -23.17 -13.64 16.28
N LEU A 200 -22.06 -13.58 15.54
CA LEU A 200 -22.05 -13.11 14.15
C LEU A 200 -22.87 -13.99 13.22
N LYS A 201 -22.82 -15.33 13.38
CA LYS A 201 -23.61 -16.27 12.57
C LYS A 201 -25.12 -16.13 12.74
N HIS A 202 -25.56 -15.76 13.94
CA HIS A 202 -26.99 -15.59 14.24
C HIS A 202 -27.51 -14.20 13.91
N LYS A 203 -26.63 -13.26 13.53
CA LYS A 203 -27.02 -11.91 13.17
C LYS A 203 -27.72 -11.88 11.81
N ARG A 204 -29.00 -11.48 11.81
CA ARG A 204 -29.83 -11.42 10.59
C ARG A 204 -29.59 -10.20 9.71
N LYS A 205 -29.02 -9.12 10.27
CA LYS A 205 -28.73 -7.89 9.52
C LYS A 205 -27.55 -8.15 8.59
N GLU A 206 -27.73 -7.88 7.31
CA GLU A 206 -26.65 -7.91 6.33
C GLU A 206 -25.53 -6.95 6.76
N MET A 207 -24.30 -7.39 6.57
CA MET A 207 -23.11 -6.71 7.05
C MET A 207 -22.07 -6.70 5.94
N LYS A 208 -21.48 -5.53 5.71
CA LYS A 208 -20.36 -5.38 4.78
C LYS A 208 -19.07 -5.89 5.38
N LEU A 209 -18.08 -6.18 4.55
CA LEU A 209 -16.79 -6.66 5.03
C LEU A 209 -16.12 -5.63 5.95
N GLU A 210 -16.21 -4.35 5.62
CA GLU A 210 -15.66 -3.25 6.43
C GLU A 210 -16.32 -3.18 7.81
N ASP A 211 -17.64 -3.33 7.88
CA ASP A 211 -18.40 -3.33 9.14
C ASP A 211 -17.97 -4.48 10.04
N LEU A 212 -17.73 -5.67 9.46
CA LEU A 212 -17.22 -6.82 10.20
C LEU A 212 -15.82 -6.54 10.76
N ILE A 213 -14.93 -5.96 9.95
CA ILE A 213 -13.56 -5.62 10.38
C ILE A 213 -13.57 -4.64 11.55
N VAL A 214 -14.45 -3.63 11.53
CA VAL A 214 -14.63 -2.69 12.64
C VAL A 214 -15.08 -3.42 13.91
N ARG A 215 -16.05 -4.32 13.81
CA ARG A 215 -16.52 -5.12 14.96
C ARG A 215 -15.43 -6.02 15.53
N LEU A 216 -14.62 -6.65 14.66
CA LEU A 216 -13.49 -7.47 15.08
C LEU A 216 -12.45 -6.65 15.84
N ARG A 217 -12.18 -5.42 15.40
CA ARG A 217 -11.24 -4.53 16.11
C ARG A 217 -11.73 -4.18 17.51
N ILE A 218 -12.99 -3.77 17.63
CA ILE A 218 -13.61 -3.42 18.92
C ILE A 218 -13.59 -4.62 19.88
N GLU A 219 -13.98 -5.80 19.39
CA GLU A 219 -13.98 -7.02 20.20
C GLU A 219 -12.57 -7.41 20.64
N GLU A 220 -11.55 -7.24 19.78
CA GLU A 220 -10.16 -7.51 20.14
C GLU A 220 -9.69 -6.60 21.28
N ASP A 221 -9.99 -5.29 21.19
CA ASP A 221 -9.66 -4.30 22.21
C ASP A 221 -10.36 -4.59 23.54
N ASN A 222 -11.63 -5.01 23.51
CA ASN A 222 -12.40 -5.42 24.69
C ASN A 222 -11.75 -6.61 25.39
N ARG A 223 -11.42 -7.67 24.64
CA ARG A 223 -10.77 -8.89 25.16
C ARG A 223 -9.39 -8.61 25.75
N GLN A 224 -8.64 -7.67 25.17
CA GLN A 224 -7.36 -7.25 25.73
C GLN A 224 -7.53 -6.49 27.06
N SER A 225 -8.57 -5.65 27.16
CA SER A 225 -8.89 -4.89 28.37
C SER A 225 -9.32 -5.80 29.52
N GLU A 226 -10.15 -6.81 29.24
CA GLU A 226 -10.57 -7.83 30.22
C GLU A 226 -9.39 -8.67 30.73
N LYS A 227 -8.48 -9.09 29.84
CA LYS A 227 -7.26 -9.82 30.25
C LYS A 227 -6.39 -9.01 31.20
N LYS A 228 -6.22 -7.70 30.92
CA LYS A 228 -5.49 -6.79 31.83
C LYS A 228 -6.19 -6.70 33.19
N ALA A 229 -7.51 -6.48 33.21
CA ALA A 229 -8.29 -6.40 34.43
C ALA A 229 -8.26 -7.71 35.25
N GLY A 230 -8.29 -8.87 34.59
CA GLY A 230 -8.20 -10.19 35.22
C GLY A 230 -6.83 -10.45 35.86
N ASN A 231 -5.74 -10.02 35.23
CA ASN A 231 -4.38 -10.15 35.78
C ASN A 231 -4.20 -9.28 37.05
N TYR A 232 -4.72 -8.05 37.07
CA TYR A 232 -4.70 -7.21 38.28
C TYR A 232 -5.44 -7.87 39.45
N HIS A 233 -6.53 -8.60 39.17
CA HIS A 233 -7.30 -9.29 40.20
C HIS A 233 -6.62 -10.57 40.75
N GLN A 234 -5.67 -11.15 40.00
CA GLN A 234 -4.84 -12.26 40.46
C GLN A 234 -3.63 -11.80 41.28
N GLU A 235 -2.98 -10.69 40.90
CA GLU A 235 -1.86 -10.11 41.66
C GLU A 235 -2.29 -9.55 43.03
N ALA A 236 -3.50 -9.00 43.13
CA ALA A 236 -4.04 -8.47 44.39
C ALA A 236 -4.40 -9.54 45.44
N LYS A 237 -4.34 -10.84 45.11
CA LYS A 237 -4.65 -11.95 46.05
C LYS A 237 -3.42 -12.53 46.75
N ALA A 238 -2.22 -12.01 46.52
CA ALA A 238 -1.00 -12.45 47.18
C ALA A 238 -0.58 -11.51 48.33
N ASN A 239 -1.44 -11.34 49.33
CA ASN A 239 -1.05 -10.96 50.69
C ASN A 239 -2.23 -11.13 51.64
N VAL A 240 -2.35 -12.31 52.25
CA VAL A 240 -3.15 -12.50 53.47
C VAL A 240 -2.18 -12.95 54.56
N VAL A 241 -1.76 -12.00 55.39
CA VAL A 241 -1.17 -12.32 56.70
C VAL A 241 -2.34 -12.50 57.66
N GLU A 242 -2.44 -13.71 58.20
CA GLU A 242 -3.41 -14.08 59.23
C GLU A 242 -2.96 -13.49 60.56
N GLN A 243 -3.78 -12.67 61.23
CA GLN A 243 -3.95 -12.71 62.69
C GLN A 243 -5.12 -11.85 63.21
N VAL A 244 -6.06 -12.58 63.83
CA VAL A 244 -6.82 -12.31 65.08
C VAL A 244 -7.91 -11.24 65.11
N SER A 245 -9.08 -11.75 65.50
CA SER A 245 -10.35 -11.12 65.83
C SER A 245 -10.28 -9.94 66.79
N SER A 246 -11.00 -8.86 66.47
CA SER A 246 -11.83 -8.15 67.45
C SER A 246 -13.02 -7.50 66.77
N GLN A 247 -14.16 -7.69 67.43
CA GLN A 247 -15.50 -7.39 67.00
C GLN A 247 -15.80 -5.91 67.22
N PHE A 248 -16.19 -5.19 66.16
CA PHE A 248 -16.87 -3.90 66.29
C PHE A 248 -17.99 -3.81 65.25
N SER A 249 -19.23 -3.76 65.74
CA SER A 249 -20.41 -3.42 64.95
C SER A 249 -20.52 -1.91 64.80
N ILE A 250 -20.68 -1.43 63.56
CA ILE A 250 -21.40 -0.19 63.27
C ILE A 250 -22.30 -0.45 62.05
N HIS A 251 -23.54 0.01 62.15
CA HIS A 251 -24.67 -0.25 61.27
C HIS A 251 -24.90 0.94 60.29
N VAL A 252 -25.62 0.63 59.20
CA VAL A 252 -26.34 1.51 58.25
C VAL A 252 -25.56 2.09 57.06
N GLY A 253 -26.07 1.80 55.86
CA GLY A 253 -25.98 2.72 54.72
C GLY A 253 -25.99 2.05 53.34
N ASP A 254 -27.19 1.77 52.80
CA ASP A 254 -27.38 1.44 51.39
C ASP A 254 -26.78 2.52 50.46
N CYS A 255 -26.00 2.12 49.46
CA CYS A 255 -25.68 2.97 48.31
C CYS A 255 -25.79 2.15 47.02
N TRP A 256 -27.04 1.93 46.59
CA TRP A 256 -27.34 1.51 45.24
C TRP A 256 -27.04 2.66 44.25
N HIS A 257 -26.53 2.26 43.09
CA HIS A 257 -26.66 2.96 41.80
C HIS A 257 -25.84 4.24 41.51
N TRP A 258 -24.66 4.03 40.92
CA TRP A 258 -24.08 4.85 39.85
C TRP A 258 -23.30 3.91 38.92
N GLY A 259 -23.44 3.83 37.59
CA GLY A 259 -24.21 4.60 36.62
C GLY A 259 -23.56 4.37 35.25
N PHE A 260 -23.92 3.31 34.52
CA PHE A 260 -23.51 3.10 33.10
C PHE A 260 -24.43 2.15 32.32
N LYS A 261 -25.73 2.10 32.66
CA LYS A 261 -26.74 1.39 31.86
C LYS A 261 -27.50 2.20 30.78
N PRO A 262 -27.44 3.55 30.65
CA PRO A 262 -28.29 4.21 29.63
C PRO A 262 -27.68 4.36 28.22
N ILE A 263 -26.42 3.98 27.97
CA ILE A 263 -25.78 4.24 26.66
C ILE A 263 -25.98 3.08 25.67
N VAL A 264 -26.09 1.84 26.17
CA VAL A 264 -26.28 0.66 25.29
C VAL A 264 -27.72 0.56 24.79
N GLU A 265 -28.72 0.92 25.60
CA GLU A 265 -30.14 0.88 25.21
C GLU A 265 -30.56 2.00 24.24
N LYS A 266 -29.77 3.08 24.14
CA LYS A 266 -30.08 4.21 23.24
C LYS A 266 -29.55 4.02 21.81
N LEU A 267 -28.69 3.03 21.58
CA LEU A 267 -28.14 2.69 20.25
C LEU A 267 -28.90 1.56 19.54
N GLU A 268 -29.78 0.82 20.23
CA GLU A 268 -30.60 -0.25 19.62
C GLU A 268 -31.97 0.21 19.08
N LYS A 269 -32.33 1.49 19.21
CA LYS A 269 -33.60 2.04 18.69
C LYS A 269 -33.47 2.95 17.46
N GLN A 270 -32.31 2.99 16.80
CA GLN A 270 -32.09 3.81 15.60
C GLN A 270 -31.34 3.09 14.46
N LEU A 271 -31.28 1.75 14.43
CA LEU A 271 -30.62 0.99 13.35
C LEU A 271 -31.26 -0.37 13.04
#